data_AF-A0A4P9WMS8-F1
#
_entry.id   AF-A0A4P9WMS8-F1
#
_cell.length_a   1.000
_cell.length_b   1.000
_cell.length_c   1.000
_cell.angle_alpha   90.00
_cell.angle_beta   90.00
_cell.angle_gamma   90.00
#
_symmetry.space_group_name_H-M   'P 1'
#
loop_
_entity.id
_entity.type
_entity.pdbx_description
1 polymer ?
#
loop_
_entity_poly.entity_id
_entity_poly.type
_entity_poly.pdbx_seq_one_letter_code
_entity_poly.pdbx_strand_id
1 'polypeptide(L)'
;MTRLRQCLSYFFTVFSHSSHKNQRMIQTVTVPLLKNIVDLHQDYVSHMLTPLQIAQQVFDWIDPRKLVSVGREEGIDEGIHADVAIDLLVAVFKETNPAPRKEFCQFLAKLNLTRVAGERRIREMIELANQLIPTMASSKPMTLVLRRFVKKVEALDKVHRLTEAEYAQIVMRATRLRQQWRATAGADAAGDDEAEVEAEFIEDDDNEEPEEDADGGDEEEE
;
A
#
# COMPACT_ATOMS: atom_id res chain seq x y z
N MET A 1 17.15 -4.09 24.41
CA MET A 1 17.18 -3.31 23.14
C MET A 1 18.44 -2.46 23.10
N THR A 2 19.13 -2.39 21.97
CA THR A 2 20.41 -1.67 21.83
C THR A 2 20.20 -0.15 21.76
N ARG A 3 21.15 0.64 22.29
CA ARG A 3 21.09 2.12 22.33
C ARG A 3 20.89 2.73 20.93
N LEU A 4 21.52 2.16 19.91
CA LEU A 4 21.38 2.60 18.53
C LEU A 4 19.92 2.53 18.03
N ARG A 5 19.21 1.42 18.31
CA ARG A 5 17.82 1.28 17.89
C ARG A 5 16.93 2.33 18.53
N GLN A 6 17.16 2.66 19.81
CA GLN A 6 16.43 3.72 20.50
C GLN A 6 16.71 5.09 19.87
N CYS A 7 17.97 5.42 19.62
CA CYS A 7 18.37 6.66 18.97
C CYS A 7 17.70 6.82 17.59
N LEU A 8 17.75 5.76 16.76
CA LEU A 8 17.14 5.79 15.43
C LEU A 8 15.61 5.86 15.48
N SER A 9 14.97 5.12 16.40
CA SER A 9 13.51 5.14 16.54
C SER A 9 12.99 6.53 16.91
N TYR A 10 13.69 7.22 17.82
CA TYR A 10 13.40 8.62 18.15
C TYR A 10 13.69 9.54 16.96
N PHE A 11 14.88 9.41 16.35
CA PHE A 11 15.31 10.25 15.24
C PHE A 11 14.33 10.20 14.08
N PHE A 12 13.98 9.02 13.56
CA PHE A 12 13.12 8.91 12.39
C PHE A 12 11.72 9.47 12.65
N THR A 13 11.17 9.23 13.84
CA THR A 13 9.85 9.78 14.20
C THR A 13 9.89 11.31 14.23
N VAL A 14 10.83 11.91 14.96
CA VAL A 14 10.95 13.39 15.04
C VAL A 14 11.31 14.00 13.69
N PHE A 15 12.27 13.41 12.97
CA PHE A 15 12.69 13.89 11.65
C PHE A 15 11.52 13.89 10.67
N SER A 16 10.81 12.76 10.56
CA SER A 16 9.71 12.61 9.61
C SER A 16 8.51 13.49 9.94
N HIS A 17 8.16 13.63 11.21
CA HIS A 17 6.98 14.40 11.64
C HIS A 17 7.24 15.90 11.80
N SER A 18 8.50 16.35 11.70
CA SER A 18 8.86 17.77 11.83
C SER A 18 8.56 18.64 10.61
N SER A 19 8.46 18.07 9.40
CA SER A 19 8.09 18.82 8.18
C SER A 19 7.62 17.89 7.07
N HIS A 20 6.75 18.40 6.20
CA HIS A 20 6.28 17.63 5.04
C HIS A 20 7.42 17.31 4.07
N LYS A 21 8.40 18.21 3.96
CA LYS A 21 9.62 17.99 3.16
C LYS A 21 10.39 16.74 3.58
N ASN A 22 10.45 16.45 4.89
CA ASN A 22 11.13 15.25 5.40
C ASN A 22 10.33 13.98 5.09
N GLN A 23 9.00 14.03 5.20
CA GLN A 23 8.13 12.92 4.76
C GLN A 23 8.32 12.63 3.27
N ARG A 24 8.39 13.67 2.43
CA ARG A 24 8.70 13.53 1.01
C ARG A 24 10.05 12.87 0.76
N MET A 25 11.08 13.24 1.53
CA MET A 25 12.39 12.59 1.43
C MET A 25 12.28 11.09 1.74
N ILE A 26 11.59 10.71 2.82
CA ILE A 26 11.40 9.30 3.17
C ILE A 26 10.55 8.58 2.11
N GLN A 27 9.50 9.22 1.58
CA GLN A 27 8.64 8.65 0.54
C GLN A 27 9.43 8.24 -0.70
N THR A 28 10.35 9.08 -1.18
CA THR A 28 11.17 8.78 -2.38
C THR A 28 12.07 7.54 -2.23
N VAL A 29 12.47 7.21 -1.01
CA VAL A 29 13.30 6.03 -0.73
C VAL A 29 12.50 4.83 -0.21
N THR A 30 11.20 4.97 0.01
CA THR A 30 10.36 3.96 0.66
C THR A 30 10.33 2.65 -0.13
N VAL A 31 9.97 2.68 -1.42
CA VAL A 31 9.87 1.44 -2.20
C VAL A 31 11.23 0.75 -2.42
N PRO A 32 12.32 1.48 -2.75
CA PRO A 32 13.66 0.89 -2.77
C PRO A 32 14.07 0.26 -1.43
N LEU A 33 13.77 0.92 -0.31
CA LEU A 33 14.01 0.39 1.03
C LEU A 33 13.23 -0.90 1.26
N LEU A 34 11.93 -0.92 0.96
CA LEU A 34 11.08 -2.09 1.18
C LEU A 34 11.51 -3.28 0.33
N LYS A 35 11.98 -3.05 -0.90
CA LYS A 35 12.59 -4.11 -1.71
C LYS A 35 13.81 -4.71 -0.99
N ASN A 36 14.74 -3.88 -0.55
CA ASN A 36 15.93 -4.35 0.17
C ASN A 36 15.56 -5.09 1.47
N ILE A 37 14.51 -4.67 2.17
CA ILE A 37 14.03 -5.33 3.39
C ILE A 37 13.45 -6.71 3.08
N VAL A 38 12.66 -6.84 2.01
CA VAL A 38 12.12 -8.14 1.59
C VAL A 38 13.25 -9.11 1.22
N ASP A 39 14.26 -8.64 0.50
CA ASP A 39 15.42 -9.44 0.13
C ASP A 39 16.24 -9.84 1.37
N LEU A 40 16.58 -8.87 2.23
CA LEU A 40 17.34 -9.11 3.46
C LEU A 40 16.61 -10.04 4.43
N HIS A 41 15.28 -9.98 4.49
CA HIS A 41 14.51 -10.83 5.39
C HIS A 41 14.67 -12.32 5.07
N GLN A 42 14.96 -12.69 3.83
CA GLN A 42 15.18 -14.09 3.46
C GLN A 42 16.38 -14.70 4.21
N ASP A 43 17.41 -13.89 4.47
CA ASP A 43 18.63 -14.33 5.15
C ASP A 43 18.58 -14.18 6.68
N TYR A 44 17.69 -13.33 7.19
CA TYR A 44 17.68 -12.91 8.62
C TYR A 44 16.33 -13.03 9.33
N VAL A 45 15.44 -13.93 8.86
CA VAL A 45 14.05 -14.11 9.36
C VAL A 45 13.92 -14.05 10.89
N SER A 46 14.80 -14.74 11.64
CA SER A 46 14.72 -14.83 13.11
C SER A 46 15.29 -13.63 13.87
N HIS A 47 15.96 -12.69 13.18
CA HIS A 47 16.67 -11.57 13.79
C HIS A 47 16.09 -10.20 13.42
N MET A 48 15.11 -10.17 12.49
CA MET A 48 14.49 -8.96 11.99
C MET A 48 12.97 -8.99 12.20
N LEU A 49 12.37 -7.81 12.27
CA LEU A 49 10.91 -7.67 12.16
C LEU A 49 10.46 -8.13 10.77
N THR A 50 9.20 -8.54 10.64
CA THR A 50 8.69 -8.95 9.33
C THR A 50 8.67 -7.75 8.38
N PRO A 51 8.81 -7.96 7.05
CA PRO A 51 8.78 -6.88 6.08
C PRO A 51 7.52 -6.02 6.20
N LEU A 52 6.37 -6.64 6.48
CA LEU A 52 5.09 -5.95 6.69
C LEU A 52 5.12 -5.02 7.92
N GLN A 53 5.72 -5.44 9.04
CA GLN A 53 5.86 -4.61 10.23
C GLN A 53 6.77 -3.39 9.96
N ILE A 54 7.86 -3.60 9.23
CA ILE A 54 8.77 -2.52 8.83
C ILE A 54 8.06 -1.56 7.86
N ALA A 55 7.31 -2.08 6.89
CA ALA A 55 6.53 -1.27 5.97
C ALA A 55 5.51 -0.39 6.70
N GLN A 56 4.77 -0.94 7.65
CA GLN A 56 3.84 -0.17 8.48
C GLN A 56 4.55 0.97 9.22
N GLN A 57 5.73 0.71 9.80
CA GLN A 57 6.51 1.74 10.48
C GLN A 57 6.97 2.85 9.52
N VAL A 58 7.42 2.49 8.32
CA VAL A 58 7.83 3.49 7.30
C VAL A 58 6.63 4.30 6.81
N PHE A 59 5.47 3.66 6.62
CA PHE A 59 4.24 4.34 6.24
C PHE A 59 3.77 5.33 7.31
N ASP A 60 3.98 5.00 8.58
CA ASP A 60 3.71 5.90 9.69
C ASP A 60 4.63 7.14 9.71
N TRP A 61 5.86 7.03 9.22
CA TRP A 61 6.77 8.17 9.11
C TRP A 61 6.32 9.16 8.04
N ILE A 62 5.75 8.67 6.94
CA ILE A 62 5.27 9.52 5.84
C ILE A 62 3.82 9.97 5.99
N ASP A 63 3.12 9.61 7.07
CA ASP A 63 1.72 9.97 7.27
C ASP A 63 1.55 11.47 7.58
N PRO A 64 0.92 12.26 6.69
CA PRO A 64 0.79 13.70 6.87
C PRO A 64 -0.06 14.07 8.09
N ARG A 65 -0.90 13.16 8.58
CA ARG A 65 -1.70 13.36 9.81
C ARG A 65 -0.86 13.36 11.09
N LYS A 66 0.37 12.84 11.01
CA LYS A 66 1.32 12.79 12.12
C LYS A 66 2.29 13.97 12.14
N LEU A 67 2.18 14.91 11.19
CA LEU A 67 2.98 16.14 11.21
C LEU A 67 2.70 16.96 12.47
N VAL A 68 3.77 17.44 13.11
CA VAL A 68 3.66 18.34 14.27
C VAL A 68 3.19 19.71 13.78
N SER A 69 2.06 20.17 14.29
CA SER A 69 1.31 21.33 13.79
C SER A 69 1.84 22.71 14.21
N VAL A 70 3.15 22.86 14.42
CA VAL A 70 3.74 24.19 14.73
C VAL A 70 3.80 25.05 13.47
N GLY A 71 2.70 25.75 13.19
CA GLY A 71 2.48 26.48 11.94
C GLY A 71 2.19 25.51 10.80
N ARG A 72 0.94 25.45 10.34
CA ARG A 72 0.59 24.60 9.18
C ARG A 72 1.47 25.04 8.00
N GLU A 73 2.44 24.19 7.65
CA GLU A 73 3.21 24.34 6.42
C GLU A 73 2.20 24.42 5.26
N GLU A 74 2.25 25.47 4.46
CA GLU A 74 1.38 25.57 3.30
C GLU A 74 1.83 24.54 2.24
N GLY A 75 0.87 23.96 1.52
CA GLY A 75 1.18 23.01 0.45
C GLY A 75 1.52 21.59 0.90
N ILE A 76 1.11 21.19 2.11
CA ILE A 76 1.17 19.78 2.54
C ILE A 76 0.39 18.91 1.56
N ASP A 77 1.05 17.92 0.96
CA ASP A 77 0.37 16.88 0.20
C ASP A 77 -0.17 15.81 1.14
N GLU A 78 -1.43 15.96 1.55
CA GLU A 78 -2.14 14.98 2.37
C GLU A 78 -2.36 13.62 1.65
N GLY A 79 -2.08 13.56 0.34
CA GLY A 79 -2.20 12.39 -0.52
C GLY A 79 -0.91 11.59 -0.73
N ILE A 80 0.18 11.90 -0.01
CA ILE A 80 1.52 11.32 -0.22
C ILE A 80 1.58 9.78 -0.27
N HIS A 81 0.70 9.07 0.46
CA HIS A 81 0.62 7.60 0.41
C HIS A 81 0.21 7.06 -0.97
N ALA A 82 -0.49 7.86 -1.79
CA ALA A 82 -0.85 7.46 -3.14
C ALA A 82 0.38 7.35 -4.06
N ASP A 83 1.41 8.17 -3.84
CA ASP A 83 2.67 8.06 -4.60
C ASP A 83 3.39 6.75 -4.26
N VAL A 84 3.41 6.36 -2.98
CA VAL A 84 3.96 5.06 -2.55
C VAL A 84 3.16 3.89 -3.13
N ALA A 85 1.83 4.00 -3.20
CA ALA A 85 1.00 2.96 -3.81
C ALA A 85 1.35 2.78 -5.30
N ILE A 86 1.47 3.88 -6.04
CA ILE A 86 1.86 3.86 -7.46
C ILE A 86 3.26 3.24 -7.62
N ASP A 87 4.22 3.65 -6.80
CA ASP A 87 5.58 3.11 -6.86
C ASP A 87 5.64 1.62 -6.50
N LEU A 88 4.83 1.15 -5.54
CA LEU A 88 4.68 -0.27 -5.21
C LEU A 88 4.07 -1.06 -6.38
N LEU A 89 2.99 -0.57 -6.99
CA LEU A 89 2.37 -1.23 -8.15
C LEU A 89 3.37 -1.32 -9.31
N VAL A 90 4.15 -0.27 -9.55
CA VAL A 90 5.24 -0.27 -10.54
C VAL A 90 6.34 -1.27 -10.17
N ALA A 91 6.69 -1.37 -8.89
CA ALA A 91 7.67 -2.36 -8.41
C ALA A 91 7.19 -3.79 -8.64
N VAL A 92 5.89 -4.07 -8.45
CA VAL A 92 5.29 -5.39 -8.73
C VAL A 92 5.40 -5.78 -10.21
N PHE A 93 5.30 -4.82 -11.14
CA PHE A 93 5.53 -5.07 -12.57
C PHE A 93 6.99 -5.35 -12.90
N LYS A 94 7.94 -4.73 -12.18
CA LYS A 94 9.37 -4.89 -12.43
C LYS A 94 9.96 -6.15 -11.79
N GLU A 95 9.27 -6.68 -10.78
CA GLU A 95 9.71 -7.84 -10.04
C GLU A 95 9.21 -9.12 -10.72
N THR A 96 10.13 -10.03 -11.01
CA THR A 96 9.82 -11.33 -11.64
C THR A 96 9.63 -12.42 -10.59
N ASN A 97 10.23 -12.26 -9.41
CA ASN A 97 10.11 -13.24 -8.34
C ASN A 97 8.70 -13.18 -7.69
N PRO A 98 7.93 -14.28 -7.66
CA PRO A 98 6.60 -14.30 -7.06
C PRO A 98 6.54 -13.94 -5.57
N ALA A 99 7.58 -14.25 -4.79
CA ALA A 99 7.57 -14.01 -3.35
C ALA A 99 7.63 -12.52 -2.98
N PRO A 100 8.59 -11.71 -3.47
CA PRO A 100 8.59 -10.27 -3.26
C PRO A 100 7.39 -9.56 -3.88
N ARG A 101 6.90 -10.02 -5.05
CA ARG A 101 5.65 -9.52 -5.64
C ARG A 101 4.48 -9.63 -4.66
N LYS A 102 4.34 -10.77 -3.98
CA LYS A 102 3.31 -11.00 -2.96
C LYS A 102 3.45 -10.04 -1.77
N GLU A 103 4.66 -9.85 -1.25
CA GLU A 103 4.93 -8.90 -0.15
C GLU A 103 4.52 -7.47 -0.54
N PHE A 104 4.90 -7.00 -1.74
CA PHE A 104 4.53 -5.66 -2.21
C PHE A 104 3.02 -5.47 -2.32
N CYS A 105 2.28 -6.48 -2.78
CA CYS A 105 0.81 -6.45 -2.79
C CYS A 105 0.23 -6.34 -1.38
N GLN A 106 0.82 -7.02 -0.38
CA GLN A 106 0.37 -6.93 1.01
C GLN A 106 0.61 -5.54 1.61
N PHE A 107 1.69 -4.85 1.21
CA PHE A 107 1.98 -3.50 1.68
C PHE A 107 0.91 -2.48 1.25
N LEU A 108 0.28 -2.66 0.08
CA LEU A 108 -0.79 -1.78 -0.42
C LEU A 108 -1.97 -1.68 0.57
N ALA A 109 -2.28 -2.77 1.28
CA ALA A 109 -3.37 -2.79 2.25
C ALA A 109 -3.11 -1.89 3.47
N LYS A 110 -1.84 -1.56 3.76
CA LYS A 110 -1.43 -0.76 4.91
C LYS A 110 -1.36 0.75 4.62
N LEU A 111 -1.56 1.15 3.37
CA LEU A 111 -1.52 2.57 3.01
C LEU A 111 -2.81 3.29 3.40
N ASN A 112 -2.61 4.48 4.00
CA ASN A 112 -3.66 5.42 4.33
C ASN A 112 -4.04 6.22 3.08
N LEU A 113 -4.93 5.64 2.26
CA LEU A 113 -5.45 6.28 1.05
C LEU A 113 -6.73 7.04 1.36
N THR A 114 -6.75 8.29 0.95
CA THR A 114 -7.84 9.24 1.19
C THR A 114 -8.15 9.98 -0.11
N ARG A 115 -9.29 10.67 -0.14
CA ARG A 115 -9.76 11.38 -1.35
C ARG A 115 -8.84 12.54 -1.76
N VAL A 116 -8.04 13.05 -0.83
CA VAL A 116 -7.05 14.12 -1.08
C VAL A 116 -5.84 13.66 -1.89
N ALA A 117 -5.74 12.35 -2.21
CA ALA A 117 -4.81 11.83 -3.22
C ALA A 117 -4.96 12.52 -4.59
N GLY A 118 -6.15 13.02 -4.93
CA GLY A 118 -6.37 13.67 -6.22
C GLY A 118 -6.52 12.67 -7.37
N GLU A 119 -7.25 13.12 -8.40
CA GLU A 119 -7.80 12.25 -9.42
C GLU A 119 -6.74 11.50 -10.23
N ARG A 120 -5.69 12.19 -10.65
CA ARG A 120 -4.59 11.60 -11.43
C ARG A 120 -4.02 10.36 -10.75
N ARG A 121 -3.72 10.46 -9.45
CA ARG A 121 -3.13 9.35 -8.67
C ARG A 121 -4.13 8.23 -8.43
N ILE A 122 -5.40 8.57 -8.17
CA ILE A 122 -6.50 7.59 -8.04
C ILE A 122 -6.65 6.76 -9.32
N ARG A 123 -6.75 7.42 -10.48
CA ARG A 123 -6.87 6.78 -11.79
C ARG A 123 -5.66 5.91 -12.10
N GLU A 124 -4.47 6.41 -11.81
CA GLU A 124 -3.22 5.68 -12.03
C GLU A 124 -3.11 4.43 -11.16
N MET A 125 -3.49 4.50 -9.88
CA MET A 125 -3.55 3.32 -9.00
C MET A 125 -4.53 2.27 -9.52
N ILE A 126 -5.74 2.68 -9.94
CA ILE A 126 -6.77 1.78 -10.48
C ILE A 126 -6.24 1.08 -11.74
N GLU A 127 -5.72 1.86 -12.69
CA GLU A 127 -5.27 1.34 -13.98
C GLU A 127 -4.08 0.37 -13.80
N LEU A 128 -3.09 0.74 -12.99
CA LEU A 128 -1.95 -0.14 -12.71
C LEU A 128 -2.40 -1.44 -12.01
N ALA A 129 -3.30 -1.36 -11.02
CA ALA A 129 -3.80 -2.53 -10.33
C ALA A 129 -4.62 -3.45 -11.25
N ASN A 130 -5.50 -2.88 -12.08
CA ASN A 130 -6.27 -3.64 -13.07
C ASN A 130 -5.39 -4.36 -14.08
N GLN A 131 -4.29 -3.72 -14.52
CA GLN A 131 -3.33 -4.37 -15.40
C GLN A 131 -2.46 -5.43 -14.71
N LEU A 132 -2.28 -5.35 -13.39
CA LEU A 132 -1.58 -6.36 -12.59
C LEU A 132 -2.43 -7.60 -12.31
N ILE A 133 -3.75 -7.47 -12.13
CA ILE A 133 -4.64 -8.58 -11.76
C ILE A 133 -4.45 -9.82 -12.66
N PRO A 134 -4.47 -9.71 -14.01
CA PRO A 134 -4.25 -10.86 -14.88
C PRO A 134 -2.85 -11.48 -14.73
N THR A 135 -1.84 -10.68 -14.38
CA THR A 135 -0.45 -11.17 -14.19
C THR A 135 -0.25 -11.97 -12.89
N MET A 136 -1.30 -12.05 -12.07
CA MET A 136 -1.33 -12.73 -10.77
C MET A 136 -2.42 -13.80 -10.70
N ALA A 137 -3.05 -14.16 -11.81
CA ALA A 137 -4.20 -15.05 -11.84
C ALA A 137 -3.94 -16.42 -11.21
N SER A 138 -2.69 -16.91 -11.28
CA SER A 138 -2.25 -18.14 -10.62
C SER A 138 -2.34 -18.09 -9.08
N SER A 139 -2.41 -16.90 -8.48
CA SER A 139 -2.53 -16.70 -7.04
C SER A 139 -3.84 -16.01 -6.66
N LYS A 140 -4.89 -16.81 -6.40
CA LYS A 140 -6.20 -16.31 -5.95
C LYS A 140 -6.11 -15.30 -4.79
N PRO A 141 -5.31 -15.52 -3.73
CA PRO A 141 -5.19 -14.55 -2.64
C PRO A 141 -4.66 -13.19 -3.09
N MET A 142 -3.71 -13.16 -4.04
CA MET A 142 -3.12 -11.90 -4.53
C MET A 142 -4.08 -11.14 -5.43
N THR A 143 -4.78 -11.85 -6.30
CA THR A 143 -5.88 -11.28 -7.09
C THR A 143 -6.94 -10.66 -6.20
N LEU A 144 -7.32 -11.31 -5.10
CA LEU A 144 -8.29 -10.77 -4.15
C LEU A 144 -7.78 -9.50 -3.45
N VAL A 145 -6.52 -9.47 -3.03
CA VAL A 145 -5.89 -8.27 -2.43
C VAL A 145 -5.93 -7.09 -3.41
N LEU A 146 -5.54 -7.31 -4.67
CA LEU A 146 -5.57 -6.26 -5.70
C LEU A 146 -6.99 -5.80 -6.01
N ARG A 147 -7.97 -6.71 -6.13
CA ARG A 147 -9.38 -6.33 -6.34
C ARG A 147 -9.95 -5.52 -5.19
N ARG A 148 -9.67 -5.91 -3.94
CA ARG A 148 -10.05 -5.13 -2.74
C ARG A 148 -9.41 -3.76 -2.74
N PHE A 149 -8.13 -3.68 -3.13
CA PHE A 149 -7.43 -2.41 -3.30
C PHE A 149 -8.10 -1.53 -4.36
N VAL A 150 -8.44 -2.07 -5.53
CA VAL A 150 -9.17 -1.34 -6.59
C VAL A 150 -10.49 -0.80 -6.05
N LYS A 151 -11.33 -1.65 -5.45
CA LYS A 151 -12.61 -1.22 -4.85
C LYS A 151 -12.41 -0.09 -3.82
N LYS A 152 -11.40 -0.22 -2.94
CA LYS A 152 -11.06 0.82 -1.95
C LYS A 152 -10.69 2.14 -2.63
N VAL A 153 -9.94 2.12 -3.73
CA VAL A 153 -9.51 3.32 -4.45
C VAL A 153 -10.63 3.92 -5.29
N GLU A 154 -11.45 3.10 -5.94
CA GLU A 154 -12.64 3.54 -6.68
C GLU A 154 -13.64 4.26 -5.79
N ALA A 155 -13.83 3.80 -4.56
CA ALA A 155 -14.66 4.49 -3.57
C ALA A 155 -14.18 5.92 -3.26
N LEU A 156 -12.89 6.24 -3.52
CA LEU A 156 -12.33 7.57 -3.33
C LEU A 156 -12.62 8.52 -4.50
N ASP A 157 -12.92 7.99 -5.70
CA ASP A 157 -13.17 8.76 -6.91
C ASP A 157 -14.43 9.64 -6.76
N LYS A 158 -14.36 10.89 -7.23
CA LYS A 158 -15.43 11.90 -7.12
C LYS A 158 -15.67 12.61 -8.45
N VAL A 159 -15.85 11.85 -9.54
CA VAL A 159 -16.51 12.28 -10.80
C VAL A 159 -15.98 13.60 -11.41
N HIS A 160 -14.77 14.05 -11.07
CA HIS A 160 -14.05 14.95 -11.97
C HIS A 160 -13.49 14.10 -13.10
N ARG A 161 -13.29 14.74 -14.26
CA ARG A 161 -12.81 14.08 -15.45
C ARG A 161 -11.45 14.67 -15.77
N LEU A 162 -10.41 13.86 -15.60
CA LEU A 162 -9.16 14.02 -16.32
C LEU A 162 -9.45 14.32 -17.79
N THR A 163 -8.59 15.12 -18.41
CA THR A 163 -8.63 15.27 -19.86
C THR A 163 -8.39 13.91 -20.52
N GLU A 164 -8.93 13.72 -21.72
CA GLU A 164 -8.69 12.50 -22.50
C GLU A 164 -7.19 12.24 -22.69
N ALA A 165 -6.39 13.30 -22.84
CA ALA A 165 -4.94 13.21 -22.97
C ALA A 165 -4.26 12.70 -21.67
N GLU A 166 -4.65 13.20 -20.50
CA GLU A 166 -4.11 12.74 -19.22
C GLU A 166 -4.48 11.29 -18.93
N TYR A 167 -5.75 10.94 -19.18
CA TYR A 167 -6.21 9.56 -19.01
C TYR A 167 -5.48 8.61 -19.98
N ALA A 168 -5.33 9.00 -21.24
CA ALA A 168 -4.58 8.22 -22.22
C ALA A 168 -3.11 8.01 -21.79
N GLN A 169 -2.46 9.02 -21.20
CA GLN A 169 -1.09 8.86 -20.68
C GLN A 169 -1.00 7.82 -19.56
N ILE A 170 -1.96 7.81 -18.63
CA ILE A 170 -2.02 6.83 -17.54
C ILE A 170 -2.18 5.42 -18.11
N VAL A 171 -3.16 5.22 -19.01
CA VAL A 171 -3.42 3.93 -19.64
C VAL A 171 -2.18 3.46 -20.42
N MET A 172 -1.58 4.33 -21.25
CA MET A 172 -0.37 4.01 -22.00
C MET A 172 0.79 3.60 -21.09
N ARG A 173 1.00 4.30 -19.95
CA ARG A 173 2.04 3.96 -18.99
C ARG A 173 1.83 2.55 -18.43
N ALA A 174 0.62 2.26 -17.97
CA ALA A 174 0.28 0.96 -17.41
C ALA A 174 0.42 -0.16 -18.46
N THR A 175 -0.08 0.08 -19.69
CA THR A 175 0.03 -0.89 -20.81
C THR A 175 1.49 -1.18 -21.14
N ARG A 176 2.35 -0.17 -21.17
CA ARG A 176 3.78 -0.35 -21.38
C ARG A 176 4.42 -1.20 -20.28
N LEU A 177 4.06 -0.98 -19.01
CA LEU A 177 4.57 -1.78 -17.90
C LEU A 177 4.14 -3.24 -18.02
N ARG A 178 2.87 -3.51 -18.37
CA ARG A 178 2.37 -4.86 -18.60
C ARG A 178 3.10 -5.55 -19.76
N GLN A 179 3.35 -4.85 -20.86
CA GLN A 179 4.11 -5.37 -22.00
C GLN A 179 5.56 -5.69 -21.62
N GLN A 180 6.22 -4.79 -20.87
CA GLN A 180 7.58 -5.02 -20.36
C GLN A 180 7.65 -6.26 -19.46
N TRP A 181 6.71 -6.40 -18.52
CA TRP A 181 6.62 -7.56 -17.65
C TRP A 181 6.47 -8.86 -18.46
N ARG A 182 5.55 -8.89 -19.45
CA ARG A 182 5.38 -10.05 -20.35
C ARG A 182 6.66 -10.43 -21.08
N ALA A 183 7.42 -9.44 -21.57
CA ALA A 183 8.69 -9.68 -22.25
C ALA A 183 9.75 -10.29 -21.31
N THR A 184 9.75 -9.91 -20.02
CA THR A 184 10.73 -10.39 -19.04
C THR A 184 10.33 -11.69 -18.33
N ALA A 185 9.03 -11.95 -18.14
CA ALA A 185 8.53 -13.13 -17.43
C ALA A 185 8.50 -14.40 -18.29
N GLY A 186 8.61 -14.27 -19.61
CA GLY A 186 8.47 -15.38 -20.57
C GLY A 186 7.00 -15.70 -20.87
N ALA A 187 6.75 -16.34 -22.03
CA ALA A 187 5.40 -16.65 -22.51
C ALA A 187 4.61 -17.57 -21.56
N ASP A 188 5.31 -18.44 -20.81
CA ASP A 188 4.70 -19.44 -19.93
C ASP A 188 4.08 -18.86 -18.65
N ALA A 189 4.45 -17.64 -18.25
CA ALA A 189 3.88 -16.95 -17.08
C ALA A 189 2.59 -16.18 -17.40
N ALA A 190 2.31 -15.96 -18.69
CA ALA A 190 1.11 -15.28 -19.17
C ALA A 190 0.08 -16.33 -19.58
N GLY A 191 -0.50 -17.02 -18.60
CA GLY A 191 -1.69 -17.84 -18.85
C GLY A 191 -2.75 -17.02 -19.58
N ASP A 192 -3.30 -17.60 -20.65
CA ASP A 192 -4.44 -17.07 -21.39
C ASP A 192 -5.59 -16.82 -20.41
N ASP A 193 -5.93 -15.55 -20.17
CA ASP A 193 -7.03 -15.13 -19.31
C ASP A 193 -7.88 -14.10 -20.06
N GLU A 194 -8.63 -14.60 -21.04
CA GLU A 194 -10.00 -14.13 -21.25
C GLU A 194 -10.87 -14.82 -20.20
N ALA A 195 -10.83 -14.36 -18.95
CA ALA A 195 -11.74 -14.82 -17.91
C ALA A 195 -12.79 -13.74 -17.63
N GLU A 196 -14.03 -14.05 -17.99
CA GLU A 196 -15.23 -13.30 -17.64
C GLU A 196 -15.21 -12.91 -16.15
N VAL A 197 -15.50 -11.63 -15.90
CA VAL A 197 -15.60 -11.08 -14.54
C VAL A 197 -16.96 -11.52 -13.97
N GLU A 198 -17.02 -12.72 -13.38
CA GLU A 198 -18.10 -13.03 -12.44
C GLU A 198 -17.85 -12.27 -11.14
N ALA A 199 -18.73 -11.30 -10.87
CA ALA A 199 -18.78 -10.57 -9.63
C ALA A 199 -19.34 -11.48 -8.52
N GLU A 200 -18.48 -12.21 -7.81
CA GLU A 200 -18.87 -12.81 -6.55
C GLU A 200 -19.09 -11.71 -5.50
N PHE A 201 -20.36 -11.57 -5.12
CA PHE A 201 -20.84 -10.85 -3.95
C PHE A 201 -20.32 -11.61 -2.72
N ILE A 202 -19.47 -10.98 -1.91
CA ILE A 202 -19.12 -11.49 -0.58
C ILE A 202 -19.92 -10.63 0.38
N GLU A 203 -20.87 -11.25 1.07
CA GLU A 203 -21.58 -10.66 2.20
C GLU A 203 -20.57 -10.40 3.33
N ASP A 204 -20.51 -9.14 3.78
CA ASP A 204 -19.75 -8.74 4.96
C ASP A 204 -20.47 -9.29 6.20
N ASP A 205 -19.89 -10.32 6.83
CA ASP A 205 -20.28 -10.81 8.16
C ASP A 205 -19.41 -10.10 9.20
N ASP A 206 -19.74 -8.83 9.46
CA ASP A 206 -19.30 -8.10 10.65
C ASP A 206 -20.27 -8.46 11.79
N ASN A 207 -19.88 -9.41 12.63
CA ASN A 207 -20.46 -9.57 13.96
C ASN A 207 -19.35 -9.55 15.01
N GLU A 208 -18.91 -8.34 15.37
CA GLU A 208 -18.23 -8.07 16.64
C GLU A 208 -19.30 -8.03 17.74
N GLU A 209 -19.37 -9.09 18.55
CA GLU A 209 -20.10 -9.01 19.83
C GLU A 209 -19.29 -8.15 20.82
N PRO A 210 -19.92 -7.21 21.55
CA PRO A 210 -19.25 -6.43 22.58
C PRO A 210 -19.13 -7.25 23.88
N GLU A 211 -17.96 -7.21 24.52
CA GLU A 211 -17.78 -7.71 25.89
C GLU A 211 -18.59 -6.83 26.86
N GLU A 212 -19.53 -7.45 27.59
CA GLU A 212 -20.26 -6.82 28.70
C GLU A 212 -19.36 -6.79 29.95
N ASP A 213 -18.88 -5.58 30.29
CA ASP A 213 -18.46 -5.26 31.65
C ASP A 213 -19.71 -5.13 32.54
N ALA A 214 -19.85 -6.01 33.54
CA ALA A 214 -20.79 -5.83 34.64
C ALA A 214 -20.02 -5.65 35.96
N ASP A 215 -19.96 -4.38 36.38
CA ASP A 215 -19.55 -3.88 37.69
C ASP A 215 -20.72 -3.93 38.71
N GLY A 216 -20.37 -4.01 40.01
CA GLY A 216 -21.27 -3.94 41.17
C GLY A 216 -21.41 -5.28 41.89
N GLY A 217 -20.82 -5.51 43.09
CA GLY A 217 -21.21 -4.90 44.38
C GLY A 217 -22.44 -5.66 44.91
N ASP A 218 -22.50 -6.27 46.10
CA ASP A 218 -22.02 -5.87 47.42
C ASP A 218 -22.25 -7.04 48.41
N GLU A 219 -21.65 -6.94 49.61
CA GLU A 219 -22.12 -7.50 50.91
C GLU A 219 -22.23 -9.03 51.08
N GLU A 220 -22.08 -9.68 52.24
CA GLU A 220 -21.46 -9.52 53.56
C GLU A 220 -21.69 -10.91 54.23
N GLU A 221 -21.04 -11.16 55.37
CA GLU A 221 -21.39 -12.12 56.43
C GLU A 221 -20.72 -13.52 56.51
N GLU A 222 -20.19 -13.71 57.73
CA GLU A 222 -19.62 -14.86 58.47
C GLU A 222 -18.13 -15.22 58.33
#